data_AF-R5AU15-F1
#
_entry.id   AF-R5AU15-F1
#
_cell.length_a   1.000
_cell.length_b   1.000
_cell.length_c   1.000
_cell.angle_alpha   90.00
_cell.angle_beta   90.00
_cell.angle_gamma   90.00
#
_symmetry.space_group_name_H-M   'P 1'
#
loop_
_entity.id
_entity.type
_entity.pdbx_description
1 polymer ?
#
loop_
_entity_poly.entity_id
_entity_poly.type
_entity_poly.pdbx_seq_one_letter_code
_entity_poly.pdbx_strand_id
1 'polypeptide(L)'
;MDRLRAMLTRLKSGGLTAVTAEELGAIRLGREFGFTICGGAGLNVLNSTALDRYRELGLADVTVSFELSMQRLGALTGTLPRGLLVYGYLPLMRMRACPARGKDGCGRCTGKNVLIDERSERFTLLCRGRQYVELLNSVPLYLGDKRIAPVDFHVFRFTVETREEAASVYRAFLSGNAPAFRRTAGLYFRELQ
;
A
#
# COMPACT_ATOMS: atom_id res chain seq x y z
N MET A 1 18.88 4.82 -15.10
CA MET A 1 18.90 3.72 -14.11
C MET A 1 19.99 3.90 -13.07
N ASP A 2 21.08 4.59 -13.40
CA ASP A 2 22.30 4.67 -12.57
C ASP A 2 22.09 5.41 -11.26
N ARG A 3 21.29 6.48 -11.25
CA ARG A 3 20.94 7.21 -10.03
C ARG A 3 20.25 6.33 -8.98
N LEU A 4 19.32 5.47 -9.41
CA LEU A 4 18.62 4.55 -8.51
C LEU A 4 19.58 3.51 -7.94
N ARG A 5 20.43 2.93 -8.79
CA ARG A 5 21.46 1.97 -8.37
C ARG A 5 22.43 2.59 -7.36
N ALA A 6 22.94 3.81 -7.61
CA ALA A 6 23.82 4.52 -6.69
C ALA A 6 23.16 4.79 -5.33
N MET A 7 21.88 5.16 -5.33
CA MET A 7 21.09 5.34 -4.11
C MET A 7 20.98 4.03 -3.32
N LEU A 8 20.67 2.92 -3.99
CA LEU A 8 20.58 1.61 -3.34
C LEU A 8 21.92 1.14 -2.77
N THR A 9 23.03 1.34 -3.49
CA THR A 9 24.38 1.05 -2.96
C THR A 9 24.66 1.81 -1.68
N ARG A 10 24.33 3.11 -1.66
CA ARG A 10 24.50 3.96 -0.47
C ARG A 10 23.65 3.47 0.70
N LEU A 11 22.37 3.17 0.46
CA LEU A 11 21.46 2.68 1.51
C LEU A 11 21.91 1.33 2.06
N LYS A 12 22.34 0.40 1.19
CA LYS A 12 22.87 -0.90 1.60
C LYS A 12 24.14 -0.74 2.44
N SER A 13 25.05 0.13 2.03
CA SER A 13 26.27 0.45 2.79
C SER A 13 25.95 1.10 4.15
N GLY A 14 24.80 1.77 4.26
CA GLY A 14 24.26 2.33 5.50
C GLY A 14 23.50 1.32 6.38
N GLY A 15 23.49 0.03 6.03
CA GLY A 15 22.88 -1.03 6.84
C GLY A 15 21.44 -1.40 6.46
N LEU A 16 20.90 -0.86 5.36
CA LEU A 16 19.60 -1.32 4.86
C LEU A 16 19.72 -2.77 4.36
N THR A 17 18.90 -3.67 4.88
CA THR A 17 18.94 -5.11 4.56
C THR A 17 17.69 -5.61 3.83
N ALA A 18 16.56 -4.93 3.98
CA ALA A 18 15.29 -5.34 3.41
C ALA A 18 14.62 -4.21 2.61
N VAL A 19 13.82 -4.59 1.61
CA VAL A 19 13.05 -3.67 0.75
C VAL A 19 11.65 -4.22 0.49
N THR A 20 10.68 -3.32 0.35
CA THR A 20 9.35 -3.68 -0.14
C THR A 20 9.28 -3.46 -1.65
N ALA A 21 8.86 -4.49 -2.40
CA ALA A 21 8.67 -4.43 -3.84
C ALA A 21 7.18 -4.43 -4.20
N GLU A 22 6.74 -3.42 -4.94
CA GLU A 22 5.35 -3.25 -5.39
C GLU A 22 5.15 -3.68 -6.85
N GLU A 23 6.22 -4.09 -7.55
CA GLU A 23 6.21 -4.52 -8.96
C GLU A 23 7.42 -5.44 -9.27
N LEU A 24 7.36 -6.18 -10.38
CA LEU A 24 8.33 -7.25 -10.73
C LEU A 24 9.77 -6.74 -10.94
N GLY A 25 9.94 -5.57 -11.52
CA GLY A 25 11.23 -4.90 -11.72
C GLY A 25 11.93 -4.56 -10.40
N ALA A 26 11.17 -4.15 -9.38
CA ALA A 26 11.67 -3.89 -8.03
C ALA A 26 12.12 -5.19 -7.34
N ILE A 27 11.42 -6.31 -7.58
CA ILE A 27 11.87 -7.64 -7.12
C ILE A 27 13.23 -7.96 -7.75
N ARG A 28 13.36 -7.86 -9.09
CA ARG A 28 14.63 -8.11 -9.78
C ARG A 28 15.76 -7.25 -9.21
N LEU A 29 15.50 -5.96 -9.02
CA LEU A 29 16.50 -5.02 -8.50
C LEU A 29 16.88 -5.35 -7.03
N GLY A 30 15.90 -5.72 -6.20
CA GLY A 30 16.14 -6.17 -4.83
C GLY A 30 17.09 -7.37 -4.78
N ARG A 31 16.90 -8.34 -5.69
CA ARG A 31 17.74 -9.54 -5.78
C ARG A 31 19.16 -9.21 -6.23
N GLU A 32 19.31 -8.39 -7.27
CA GLU A 32 20.62 -7.95 -7.77
C GLU A 32 21.46 -7.29 -6.68
N PHE A 33 20.81 -6.52 -5.81
CA PHE A 33 21.45 -5.87 -4.68
C PHE A 33 21.49 -6.74 -3.43
N GLY A 34 21.01 -7.99 -3.46
CA GLY A 34 21.00 -8.91 -2.33
C GLY A 34 20.29 -8.37 -1.09
N PHE A 35 19.11 -7.76 -1.27
CA PHE A 35 18.21 -7.42 -0.18
C PHE A 35 17.26 -8.58 0.12
N THR A 36 16.77 -8.65 1.35
CA THR A 36 15.53 -9.39 1.67
C THR A 36 14.35 -8.65 1.06
N ILE A 37 13.49 -9.35 0.32
CA ILE A 37 12.40 -8.73 -0.45
C ILE A 37 11.07 -9.09 0.19
N CYS A 38 10.37 -8.08 0.68
CA CYS A 38 8.99 -8.16 1.11
C CYS A 38 8.09 -7.71 -0.04
N GLY A 39 7.04 -8.46 -0.35
CA GLY A 39 6.07 -8.09 -1.39
C GLY A 39 5.04 -7.10 -0.87
N GLY A 40 4.80 -6.02 -1.62
CA GLY A 40 3.71 -5.09 -1.36
C GLY A 40 2.40 -5.51 -2.03
N ALA A 41 1.29 -4.87 -1.63
CA ALA A 41 -0.03 -5.15 -2.17
C ALA A 41 -0.15 -4.86 -3.68
N GLY A 42 0.73 -4.02 -4.25
CA GLY A 42 0.79 -3.70 -5.67
C GLY A 42 1.25 -4.87 -6.57
N LEU A 43 1.78 -5.94 -5.98
CA LEU A 43 2.10 -7.19 -6.70
C LEU A 43 0.86 -7.98 -7.11
N ASN A 44 -0.33 -7.55 -6.66
CA ASN A 44 -1.62 -8.11 -7.04
C ASN A 44 -1.72 -9.63 -6.79
N VAL A 45 -1.26 -10.08 -5.64
CA VAL A 45 -1.42 -11.49 -5.21
C VAL A 45 -2.89 -11.76 -4.88
N LEU A 46 -3.54 -12.54 -5.75
CA LEU A 46 -4.98 -12.84 -5.70
C LEU A 46 -5.30 -14.35 -5.57
N ASN A 47 -4.29 -15.23 -5.60
CA ASN A 47 -4.48 -16.69 -5.52
C ASN A 47 -3.19 -17.40 -5.08
N SER A 48 -3.30 -18.68 -4.74
CA SER A 48 -2.16 -19.51 -4.31
C SER A 48 -1.08 -19.67 -5.37
N THR A 49 -1.46 -19.76 -6.65
CA THR A 49 -0.49 -19.86 -7.75
C THR A 49 0.43 -18.65 -7.78
N ALA A 50 -0.11 -17.43 -7.60
CA ALA A 50 0.69 -16.22 -7.51
C ALA A 50 1.62 -16.24 -6.28
N LEU A 51 1.14 -16.69 -5.12
CA LEU A 51 1.97 -16.84 -3.92
C LEU A 51 3.17 -17.76 -4.16
N ASP A 52 2.94 -18.92 -4.76
CA ASP A 52 4.01 -19.89 -5.03
C ASP A 52 5.05 -19.32 -6.02
N ARG A 53 4.61 -18.60 -7.05
CA ARG A 53 5.51 -17.93 -8.00
C ARG A 53 6.33 -16.83 -7.33
N TYR A 54 5.75 -16.03 -6.44
CA TYR A 54 6.49 -15.00 -5.71
C TYR A 54 7.48 -15.59 -4.70
N ARG A 55 7.15 -16.73 -4.09
CA ARG A 55 8.10 -17.50 -3.27
C ARG A 55 9.29 -17.98 -4.11
N GLU A 56 9.05 -18.54 -5.30
CA GLU A 56 10.10 -18.96 -6.23
C GLU A 56 10.96 -17.78 -6.73
N LEU A 57 10.38 -16.59 -6.83
CA LEU A 57 11.10 -15.34 -7.10
C LEU A 57 11.92 -14.84 -5.90
N GLY A 58 11.85 -15.51 -4.74
CA GLY A 58 12.68 -15.24 -3.57
C GLY A 58 12.11 -14.18 -2.62
N LEU A 59 10.80 -13.96 -2.60
CA LEU A 59 10.17 -13.11 -1.59
C LEU A 59 10.22 -13.79 -0.22
N ALA A 60 10.48 -13.00 0.82
CA ALA A 60 10.45 -13.44 2.21
C ALA A 60 9.03 -13.48 2.77
N ASP A 61 8.20 -12.51 2.36
CA ASP A 61 6.79 -12.39 2.71
C ASP A 61 6.07 -11.56 1.64
N VAL A 62 4.74 -11.48 1.70
CA VAL A 62 3.96 -10.61 0.81
C VAL A 62 2.67 -10.09 1.46
N THR A 63 2.36 -8.82 1.25
CA THR A 63 1.02 -8.29 1.52
C THR A 63 0.10 -8.64 0.36
N VAL A 64 -1.00 -9.36 0.62
CA VAL A 64 -1.97 -9.72 -0.44
C VAL A 64 -2.68 -8.48 -0.98
N SER A 65 -3.23 -8.59 -2.19
CA SER A 65 -3.98 -7.50 -2.80
C SER A 65 -5.19 -7.09 -1.96
N PHE A 66 -5.50 -5.79 -1.93
CA PHE A 66 -6.74 -5.25 -1.36
C PHE A 66 -7.99 -5.52 -2.22
N GLU A 67 -7.81 -6.18 -3.36
CA GLU A 67 -8.88 -6.67 -4.23
C GLU A 67 -9.24 -8.15 -3.96
N LEU A 68 -8.48 -8.85 -3.10
CA LEU A 68 -8.77 -10.22 -2.74
C LEU A 68 -9.90 -10.30 -1.71
N SER A 69 -10.97 -11.05 -1.98
CA SER A 69 -12.03 -11.21 -0.98
C SER A 69 -11.55 -11.98 0.25
N MET A 70 -12.15 -11.72 1.41
CA MET A 70 -11.79 -12.33 2.70
C MET A 70 -12.00 -13.85 2.69
N GLN A 71 -13.03 -14.32 1.97
CA GLN A 71 -13.25 -15.76 1.76
C GLN A 71 -12.11 -16.39 0.95
N ARG A 72 -11.69 -15.77 -0.15
CA ARG A 72 -10.58 -16.26 -0.97
C ARG A 72 -9.25 -16.18 -0.24
N LEU A 73 -9.04 -15.15 0.58
CA LEU A 73 -7.88 -15.03 1.46
C LEU A 73 -7.78 -16.23 2.41
N GLY A 74 -8.88 -16.61 3.06
CA GLY A 74 -8.95 -17.78 3.93
C GLY A 74 -8.75 -19.13 3.21
N ALA A 75 -8.93 -19.16 1.89
CA ALA A 75 -8.72 -20.35 1.05
C ALA A 75 -7.33 -20.40 0.41
N LEU A 76 -6.49 -19.39 0.60
CA LEU A 76 -5.13 -19.41 0.04
C LEU A 76 -4.30 -20.51 0.69
N THR A 77 -3.55 -21.23 -0.15
CA THR A 77 -2.61 -22.28 0.24
C THR A 77 -1.17 -21.80 0.03
N GLY A 78 -0.17 -22.67 0.24
CA GLY A 78 1.24 -22.34 0.09
C GLY A 78 1.90 -21.85 1.38
N THR A 79 3.22 -21.70 1.35
CA THR A 79 4.08 -21.50 2.54
C THR A 79 4.64 -20.10 2.70
N LEU A 80 4.47 -19.23 1.70
CA LEU A 80 4.93 -17.85 1.79
C LEU A 80 4.12 -17.10 2.86
N PRO A 81 4.77 -16.49 3.87
CA PRO A 81 4.10 -15.65 4.85
C PRO A 81 3.37 -14.51 4.16
N ARG A 82 2.12 -14.28 4.57
CA ARG A 82 1.24 -13.32 3.94
C ARG A 82 0.64 -12.36 4.95
N GLY A 83 0.63 -11.09 4.57
CA GLY A 83 0.05 -10.02 5.34
C GLY A 83 -1.20 -9.44 4.68
N LEU A 84 -1.97 -8.72 5.48
CA LEU A 84 -3.17 -8.03 5.06
C LEU A 84 -3.06 -6.54 5.33
N LEU A 85 -3.45 -5.70 4.36
CA LEU A 85 -3.63 -4.29 4.62
C LEU A 85 -4.90 -4.11 5.47
N VAL A 86 -4.75 -3.59 6.68
CA VAL A 86 -5.86 -3.41 7.63
C VAL A 86 -6.27 -1.96 7.82
N TYR A 87 -5.41 -1.03 7.42
CA TYR A 87 -5.68 0.39 7.46
C TYR A 87 -4.92 1.16 6.39
N GLY A 88 -5.54 2.23 5.90
CA GLY A 88 -4.87 3.32 5.20
C GLY A 88 -5.67 3.83 4.00
N TYR A 89 -5.29 5.01 3.52
CA TYR A 89 -5.85 5.52 2.28
C TYR A 89 -5.27 4.76 1.08
N LEU A 90 -6.12 4.02 0.37
CA LEU A 90 -5.71 3.22 -0.78
C LEU A 90 -5.30 4.13 -1.95
N PRO A 91 -4.16 3.88 -2.61
CA PRO A 91 -3.78 4.60 -3.82
C PRO A 91 -4.69 4.16 -4.98
N LEU A 92 -5.59 5.04 -5.41
CA LEU A 92 -6.49 4.79 -6.55
C LEU A 92 -5.77 4.92 -7.89
N MET A 93 -4.85 5.87 -7.99
CA MET A 93 -4.13 6.12 -9.25
C MET A 93 -2.76 6.72 -8.99
N ARG A 94 -1.77 6.33 -9.81
CA ARG A 94 -0.46 6.98 -9.92
C ARG A 94 -0.36 7.70 -11.25
N MET A 95 -0.08 9.00 -11.22
CA MET A 95 -0.04 9.83 -12.41
C MET A 95 1.29 10.59 -12.51
N ARG A 96 1.92 10.60 -13.68
CA ARG A 96 3.08 11.47 -13.93
C ARG A 96 2.67 12.94 -14.09
N ALA A 97 1.55 13.17 -14.76
CA ALA A 97 0.95 14.48 -14.89
C ALA A 97 0.04 14.73 -13.67
N CYS A 98 0.40 15.72 -12.84
CA CYS A 98 -0.42 16.06 -11.69
C CYS A 98 -1.63 16.90 -12.14
N PRO A 99 -2.88 16.49 -11.83
CA PRO A 99 -4.07 17.25 -12.22
C PRO A 99 -4.18 18.60 -11.50
N ALA A 100 -3.52 18.77 -10.35
CA ALA A 100 -3.42 20.06 -9.67
C ALA A 100 -2.33 20.99 -10.25
N ARG A 101 -1.60 20.57 -11.30
CA ARG A 101 -0.59 21.42 -11.94
C ARG A 101 -1.28 22.42 -12.88
N GLY A 102 -1.33 23.68 -12.46
CA GLY A 102 -1.86 24.78 -13.27
C GLY A 102 -0.88 25.27 -14.35
N LYS A 103 -1.26 26.35 -15.03
CA LYS A 103 -0.46 27.00 -16.09
C LYS A 103 0.94 27.42 -15.62
N ASP A 104 1.05 27.88 -14.36
CA ASP A 104 2.32 28.28 -13.74
C ASP A 104 3.11 27.09 -13.15
N GLY A 105 2.77 25.87 -13.53
CA GLY A 105 3.40 24.66 -13.04
C GLY A 105 3.05 24.36 -11.57
N CYS A 106 4.08 24.16 -10.73
CA CYS A 106 3.90 23.75 -9.34
C CYS A 106 3.80 24.91 -8.34
N GLY A 107 4.10 26.16 -8.72
CA GLY A 107 3.96 27.36 -7.87
C GLY A 107 4.32 27.15 -6.39
N ARG A 108 3.39 27.52 -5.49
CA ARG A 108 3.49 27.36 -4.02
C ARG A 108 2.94 26.01 -3.51
N CYS A 109 2.93 24.97 -4.34
CA CYS A 109 2.39 23.66 -3.97
C CYS A 109 3.15 23.06 -2.78
N THR A 110 2.41 22.70 -1.73
CA THR A 110 2.92 22.05 -0.50
C THR A 110 3.17 20.56 -0.67
N GLY A 111 2.87 20.01 -1.86
CA GLY A 111 2.93 18.57 -2.14
C GLY A 111 1.65 17.82 -1.78
N LYS A 112 0.64 18.49 -1.22
CA LYS A 112 -0.70 17.93 -0.94
C LYS A 112 -1.76 18.80 -1.59
N ASN A 113 -2.67 18.19 -2.35
CA ASN A 113 -3.85 18.85 -2.94
C ASN A 113 -5.09 17.98 -2.74
N VAL A 114 -6.27 18.49 -3.09
CA VAL A 114 -7.54 17.77 -3.00
C VAL A 114 -8.28 17.87 -4.32
N LEU A 115 -8.78 16.75 -4.82
CA LEU A 115 -9.81 16.72 -5.86
C LEU A 115 -11.17 16.53 -5.19
N ILE A 116 -12.18 17.19 -5.74
CA ILE A 116 -13.56 17.06 -5.28
C ILE A 116 -14.36 16.57 -6.48
N ASP A 117 -15.10 15.48 -6.31
CA ASP A 117 -15.97 14.94 -7.36
C ASP A 117 -17.34 15.63 -7.37
N GLU A 118 -18.22 15.24 -8.30
CA GLU A 118 -19.59 15.77 -8.38
C GLU A 118 -20.47 15.41 -7.17
N ARG A 119 -20.06 14.43 -6.36
CA ARG A 119 -20.72 14.02 -5.12
C ARG A 119 -20.15 14.72 -3.88
N SER A 120 -19.26 15.70 -4.08
CA SER A 120 -18.54 16.41 -3.01
C SER A 120 -17.61 15.52 -2.17
N GLU A 121 -17.27 14.32 -2.64
CA GLU A 121 -16.25 13.49 -2.01
C GLU A 121 -14.86 14.07 -2.27
N ARG A 122 -14.01 13.99 -1.24
CA ARG A 122 -12.71 14.66 -1.23
C ARG A 122 -11.59 13.63 -1.34
N PHE A 123 -10.83 13.66 -2.43
CA PHE A 123 -9.73 12.74 -2.69
C PHE A 123 -8.40 13.46 -2.54
N THR A 124 -7.46 12.88 -1.79
CA THR A 124 -6.17 13.51 -1.57
C THR A 124 -5.20 13.21 -2.72
N LEU A 125 -4.60 14.25 -3.30
CA LEU A 125 -3.44 14.14 -4.18
C LEU A 125 -2.17 14.31 -3.37
N LEU A 126 -1.32 13.28 -3.36
CA LEU A 126 -0.04 13.27 -2.66
C LEU A 126 1.14 13.25 -3.65
N CYS A 127 1.90 14.34 -3.69
CA CYS A 127 3.05 14.49 -4.56
C CYS A 127 4.26 13.69 -4.05
N ARG A 128 4.88 12.90 -4.92
CA ARG A 128 6.09 12.13 -4.63
C ARG A 128 7.30 12.80 -5.29
N GLY A 129 7.78 13.88 -4.66
CA GLY A 129 9.01 14.56 -5.07
C GLY A 129 8.99 15.13 -6.49
N ARG A 130 7.81 15.59 -6.96
CA ARG A 130 7.57 16.10 -8.34
C ARG A 130 7.85 15.06 -9.45
N GLN A 131 7.98 13.78 -9.11
CA GLN A 131 8.17 12.70 -10.08
C GLN A 131 6.83 12.12 -10.54
N TYR A 132 5.92 11.93 -9.59
CA TYR A 132 4.54 11.50 -9.82
C TYR A 132 3.65 11.93 -8.64
N VAL A 133 2.35 11.77 -8.80
CA VAL A 133 1.34 12.00 -7.76
C VAL A 133 0.53 10.73 -7.55
N GLU A 134 0.18 10.46 -6.28
CA GLU A 134 -0.79 9.43 -5.91
C GLU A 134 -2.12 10.10 -5.60
N LEU A 135 -3.18 9.66 -6.28
CA LEU A 135 -4.56 9.95 -5.88
C LEU A 135 -4.98 8.90 -4.86
N LEU A 136 -5.31 9.35 -3.66
CA LEU A 136 -5.74 8.51 -2.56
C LEU A 136 -7.27 8.47 -2.50
N ASN A 137 -7.83 7.34 -2.06
CA ASN A 137 -9.27 7.19 -1.85
C ASN A 137 -9.83 8.27 -0.92
N SER A 138 -11.13 8.58 -1.00
CA SER A 138 -11.73 9.65 -0.19
C SER A 138 -11.81 9.30 1.30
N VAL A 139 -11.95 8.01 1.61
CA VAL A 139 -11.99 7.46 2.96
C VAL A 139 -10.94 6.34 3.12
N PRO A 140 -10.34 6.18 4.30
CA PRO A 140 -9.37 5.12 4.52
C PRO A 140 -10.05 3.75 4.54
N LEU A 141 -9.31 2.73 4.12
CA LEU A 141 -9.59 1.36 4.51
C LEU A 141 -9.45 1.24 6.03
N TYR A 142 -10.37 0.52 6.68
CA TYR A 142 -10.22 0.12 8.07
C TYR A 142 -10.95 -1.19 8.34
N LEU A 143 -10.23 -2.18 8.87
CA LEU A 143 -10.72 -3.53 9.13
C LEU A 143 -10.79 -3.91 10.61
N GLY A 144 -10.45 -3.01 11.55
CA GLY A 144 -10.36 -3.35 12.97
C GLY A 144 -11.66 -3.84 13.60
N ASP A 145 -12.82 -3.43 13.08
CA ASP A 145 -14.14 -3.86 13.53
C ASP A 145 -14.77 -4.96 12.65
N LYS A 146 -13.95 -5.66 11.85
CA LYS A 146 -14.37 -6.74 10.97
C LYS A 146 -13.71 -8.05 11.38
N ARG A 147 -14.40 -9.16 11.10
CA ARG A 147 -13.80 -10.49 11.19
C ARG A 147 -12.86 -10.69 9.99
N ILE A 148 -11.57 -10.76 10.26
CA ILE A 148 -10.53 -10.99 9.25
C ILE A 148 -10.06 -12.45 9.28
N ALA A 149 -9.67 -12.97 8.13
CA ALA A 149 -9.02 -14.27 8.03
C ALA A 149 -7.66 -14.23 8.75
N PRO A 150 -7.20 -15.37 9.31
CA PRO A 150 -5.86 -15.43 9.90
C PRO A 150 -4.81 -15.14 8.83
N VAL A 151 -3.88 -14.24 9.17
CA VAL A 151 -2.73 -13.85 8.36
C VAL A 151 -1.50 -13.74 9.27
N ASP A 152 -0.32 -13.80 8.68
CA ASP A 152 0.93 -13.79 9.43
C ASP A 152 1.26 -12.40 10.00
N PHE A 153 0.78 -11.34 9.34
CA PHE A 153 0.96 -9.96 9.81
C PHE A 153 -0.09 -8.99 9.26
N HIS A 154 -0.21 -7.83 9.93
CA HIS A 154 -1.08 -6.73 9.51
C HIS A 154 -0.25 -5.54 9.04
N VAL A 155 -0.68 -4.89 7.96
CA VAL A 155 -0.04 -3.70 7.42
C VAL A 155 -0.94 -2.49 7.64
N PHE A 156 -0.35 -1.43 8.21
CA PHE A 156 -0.97 -0.11 8.35
C PHE A 156 -0.25 0.86 7.42
N ARG A 157 -0.99 1.48 6.50
CA ARG A 157 -0.45 2.45 5.54
C ARG A 157 -0.81 3.87 5.96
N PHE A 158 -0.02 4.43 6.87
CA PHE A 158 -0.10 5.85 7.24
C PHE A 158 0.65 6.70 6.21
N THR A 159 -0.02 7.71 5.66
CA THR A 159 0.49 8.59 4.60
C THR A 159 0.21 10.06 4.84
N VAL A 160 -0.96 10.40 5.36
CA VAL A 160 -1.45 11.79 5.50
C VAL A 160 -1.93 12.11 6.92
N GLU A 161 -2.01 11.08 7.74
CA GLU A 161 -2.39 11.10 9.15
C GLU A 161 -1.30 11.77 9.98
N THR A 162 -1.75 12.51 10.99
CA THR A 162 -0.92 12.97 12.10
C THR A 162 -0.49 11.81 12.99
N ARG A 163 0.48 12.05 13.88
CA ARG A 163 0.94 11.06 14.86
C ARG A 163 -0.21 10.62 15.77
N GLU A 164 -1.05 11.56 16.18
CA GLU A 164 -2.17 11.37 17.10
C GLU A 164 -3.27 10.54 16.42
N GLU A 165 -3.59 10.83 15.16
CA GLU A 165 -4.53 10.04 14.35
C GLU A 165 -4.02 8.61 14.16
N ALA A 166 -2.74 8.43 13.80
CA ALA A 166 -2.15 7.11 13.61
C ALA A 166 -2.19 6.26 14.90
N ALA A 167 -1.86 6.87 16.04
CA ALA A 167 -1.92 6.20 17.34
C ALA A 167 -3.36 5.85 17.73
N SER A 168 -4.33 6.73 17.45
CA SER A 168 -5.75 6.49 17.70
C SER A 168 -6.28 5.31 16.87
N VAL A 169 -5.96 5.28 15.57
CA VAL A 169 -6.32 4.19 14.65
C VAL A 169 -5.75 2.86 15.14
N TYR A 170 -4.47 2.84 15.53
CA TYR A 170 -3.83 1.62 16.00
C TYR A 170 -4.49 1.08 17.28
N ARG A 171 -4.81 1.95 18.25
CA ARG A 171 -5.56 1.56 19.45
C ARG A 171 -6.96 1.04 19.13
N ALA A 172 -7.70 1.73 18.26
CA ALA A 172 -9.03 1.29 17.83
C ALA A 172 -8.98 -0.11 17.19
N PHE A 173 -7.97 -0.38 16.37
CA PHE A 173 -7.76 -1.69 15.75
C PHE A 173 -7.54 -2.78 16.80
N LEU A 174 -6.66 -2.54 17.79
CA LEU A 174 -6.40 -3.49 18.87
C LEU A 174 -7.64 -3.78 19.73
N SER A 175 -8.51 -2.80 19.92
CA SER A 175 -9.75 -2.96 20.69
C SER A 175 -10.91 -3.57 19.90
N GLY A 176 -10.76 -3.78 18.59
CA GLY A 176 -11.84 -4.29 17.74
C GLY A 176 -12.96 -3.27 17.48
N ASN A 177 -12.73 -1.99 17.76
CA ASN A 177 -13.77 -0.97 17.77
C ASN A 177 -13.98 -0.35 16.39
N ALA A 178 -15.23 0.04 16.11
CA ALA A 178 -15.53 0.89 14.97
C ALA A 178 -14.85 2.25 15.14
N PRO A 179 -14.29 2.84 14.06
CA PRO A 179 -13.65 4.13 14.15
C PRO A 179 -14.68 5.26 14.17
N ALA A 180 -14.30 6.40 14.75
CA ALA A 180 -15.14 7.61 14.72
C ALA A 180 -15.16 8.32 13.34
N PHE A 181 -14.34 7.87 12.38
CA PHE A 181 -14.23 8.43 11.04
C PHE A 181 -14.96 7.58 9.99
N ARG A 182 -15.38 8.21 8.88
CA ARG A 182 -15.89 7.49 7.70
C ARG A 182 -14.81 6.56 7.15
N ARG A 183 -15.18 5.32 6.81
CA ARG A 183 -14.25 4.30 6.32
C ARG A 183 -14.84 3.47 5.19
N THR A 184 -13.99 2.72 4.51
CA THR A 184 -14.37 1.61 3.64
C THR A 184 -13.80 0.29 4.17
N ALA A 185 -14.46 -0.83 3.84
CA ALA A 185 -13.90 -2.17 4.02
C ALA A 185 -13.25 -2.70 2.73
N GLY A 186 -13.20 -1.88 1.67
CA GLY A 186 -12.65 -2.26 0.38
C GLY A 186 -13.42 -3.39 -0.31
N LEU A 187 -12.73 -4.10 -1.20
CA LEU A 187 -13.25 -5.29 -1.86
C LEU A 187 -13.10 -6.56 -1.01
N TYR A 188 -12.46 -6.47 0.17
CA TYR A 188 -12.33 -7.62 1.07
C TYR A 188 -13.67 -8.28 1.41
N PHE A 189 -14.76 -7.52 1.46
CA PHE A 189 -16.09 -8.03 1.81
C PHE A 189 -17.12 -7.82 0.69
N ARG A 190 -16.65 -7.60 -0.55
CA ARG A 190 -17.50 -7.47 -1.73
C ARG A 190 -16.97 -8.42 -2.79
N GLU A 191 -17.83 -9.27 -3.33
CA GLU A 191 -17.43 -10.07 -4.49
C GLU A 191 -17.46 -9.18 -5.73
N LEU A 192 -16.41 -9.27 -6.55
CA LEU A 192 -16.49 -8.82 -7.93
C LEU A 192 -17.49 -9.75 -8.63
N GLN A 193 -18.65 -9.20 -8.99
CA GLN A 193 -19.63 -9.90 -9.84
C GLN A 193 -19.05 -10.13 -11.23
#